data_AF-A0A0G4L7D9-F1
#
_entry.id   AF-A0A0G4L7D9-F1
#
_cell.length_a   1.000
_cell.length_b   1.000
_cell.length_c   1.000
_cell.angle_alpha   90.00
_cell.angle_beta   90.00
_cell.angle_gamma   90.00
#
_symmetry.space_group_name_H-M   'P 1'
#
loop_
_entity.id
_entity.type
_entity.pdbx_description
1 polymer ?
#
loop_
_entity_poly.entity_id
_entity_poly.type
_entity_poly.pdbx_seq_one_letter_code
_entity_poly.pdbx_strand_id
1 'polypeptide(L)'
;TGGQIGNNDSADDVLNVDLTKVHYLSGPFDVEGAKPGDLLLVEIMDVQPFQDQPWGFTGVFDRNNGGGFLDEIYPSAAKAIWDFEGIYCTSRHIPGVKFAGLIHPGILGCAPSAEVLSMWNKREGELIAANKLERKVALPPEPQSAHAGSADEATSKKVGEEGARTVPGRPEHGGNCDIKNLSRGSKVYLPVHVDGAKFSVGDLHFSRMLSVAPLISFDTPI
;
A
#
# COMPACT_ATOMS: atom_id res chain seq x y z
N THR A 1 -6.87 -3.59 -0.66
CA THR A 1 -8.15 -2.99 -0.17
C THR A 1 -8.87 -3.72 0.97
N GLY A 2 -8.47 -4.94 1.35
CA GLY A 2 -9.19 -5.73 2.37
C GLY A 2 -10.47 -6.39 1.83
N GLY A 3 -10.46 -6.83 0.57
CA GLY A 3 -11.60 -7.55 -0.03
C GLY A 3 -12.71 -6.67 -0.64
N GLN A 4 -12.52 -5.35 -0.74
CA GLN A 4 -13.53 -4.45 -1.31
C GLN A 4 -13.71 -4.60 -2.83
N ILE A 5 -12.68 -5.09 -3.54
CA ILE A 5 -12.69 -5.23 -4.99
C ILE A 5 -12.90 -6.71 -5.33
N GLY A 6 -13.88 -6.99 -6.17
CA GLY A 6 -14.23 -8.35 -6.58
C GLY A 6 -13.72 -8.70 -7.97
N ASN A 7 -13.54 -10.01 -8.20
CA ASN A 7 -13.33 -10.57 -9.53
C ASN A 7 -14.66 -10.59 -10.30
N ASN A 8 -14.95 -9.48 -10.97
CA ASN A 8 -16.13 -9.28 -11.80
C ASN A 8 -15.81 -8.23 -12.89
N ASP A 9 -16.76 -8.01 -13.79
CA ASP A 9 -16.57 -7.16 -14.97
C ASP A 9 -17.24 -5.77 -14.81
N SER A 10 -17.53 -5.35 -13.57
CA SER A 10 -17.96 -3.98 -13.24
C SER A 10 -16.86 -3.21 -12.52
N ALA A 11 -16.67 -1.94 -12.85
CA ALA A 11 -15.76 -1.05 -12.13
C ALA A 11 -16.42 -0.33 -10.94
N ASP A 12 -17.68 -0.65 -10.61
CA ASP A 12 -18.40 0.02 -9.53
C ASP A 12 -17.75 -0.19 -8.16
N ASP A 13 -17.08 -1.32 -7.93
CA ASP A 13 -16.33 -1.56 -6.69
C ASP A 13 -15.08 -0.66 -6.59
N VAL A 14 -14.41 -0.38 -7.71
CA VAL A 14 -13.31 0.61 -7.78
C VAL A 14 -13.84 2.03 -7.63
N LEU A 15 -14.99 2.35 -8.23
CA LEU A 15 -15.65 3.65 -8.10
C LEU A 15 -16.01 3.95 -6.63
N ASN A 16 -16.55 2.96 -5.93
CA ASN A 16 -17.12 3.12 -4.59
C ASN A 16 -16.19 2.63 -3.47
N VAL A 17 -14.94 2.28 -3.77
CA VAL A 17 -13.99 1.78 -2.77
C VAL A 17 -13.80 2.81 -1.66
N ASP A 18 -13.83 2.34 -0.42
CA ASP A 18 -13.52 3.15 0.74
C ASP A 18 -12.00 3.21 0.94
N LEU A 19 -11.40 4.29 0.43
CA LEU A 19 -9.97 4.56 0.54
C LEU A 19 -9.54 4.96 1.96
N THR A 20 -10.45 5.10 2.94
CA THR A 20 -10.05 5.29 4.35
C THR A 20 -9.47 4.01 4.96
N LYS A 21 -9.85 2.83 4.43
CA LYS A 21 -9.44 1.50 4.92
C LYS A 21 -8.07 1.04 4.45
N VAL A 22 -7.52 1.62 3.39
CA VAL A 22 -6.22 1.17 2.86
C VAL A 22 -5.06 1.77 3.66
N HIS A 23 -3.99 1.02 3.90
CA HIS A 23 -3.71 -0.39 3.55
C HIS A 23 -3.75 -1.27 4.82
N TYR A 24 -4.34 -2.47 4.73
CA TYR A 24 -4.21 -3.48 5.80
C TYR A 24 -2.86 -4.18 5.66
N LEU A 25 -2.04 -4.09 6.71
CA LEU A 25 -0.71 -4.66 6.75
C LEU A 25 -0.66 -5.85 7.69
N SER A 26 0.14 -6.85 7.35
CA SER A 26 0.51 -7.93 8.26
C SER A 26 1.64 -7.45 9.17
N GLY A 27 1.42 -7.53 10.47
CA GLY A 27 2.35 -7.04 11.50
C GLY A 27 1.62 -6.30 12.63
N PRO A 28 2.37 -5.57 13.47
CA PRO A 28 3.82 -5.49 13.47
C PRO A 28 4.48 -6.78 14.01
N PHE A 29 5.49 -7.27 13.31
CA PHE A 29 6.39 -8.33 13.78
C PHE A 29 7.43 -7.72 14.72
N ASP A 30 7.58 -8.34 15.89
CA ASP A 30 8.61 -7.97 16.85
C ASP A 30 9.93 -8.70 16.54
N VAL A 31 11.02 -7.96 16.43
CA VAL A 31 12.37 -8.48 16.18
C VAL A 31 13.18 -8.34 17.45
N GLU A 32 13.31 -9.45 18.18
CA GLU A 32 14.03 -9.48 19.46
C GLU A 32 15.45 -8.89 19.33
N GLY A 33 15.80 -7.99 20.24
CA GLY A 33 17.11 -7.34 20.29
C GLY A 33 17.28 -6.11 19.40
N ALA A 34 16.39 -5.84 18.43
CA ALA A 34 16.46 -4.65 17.60
C ALA A 34 16.23 -3.37 18.43
N LYS A 35 17.08 -2.36 18.26
CA LYS A 35 17.04 -1.08 18.98
C LYS A 35 17.02 0.12 18.03
N PRO A 36 16.49 1.28 18.46
CA PRO A 36 16.57 2.52 17.70
C PRO A 36 18.01 2.82 17.26
N GLY A 37 18.20 3.10 15.97
CA GLY A 37 19.51 3.32 15.35
C GLY A 37 20.09 2.10 14.61
N ASP A 38 19.52 0.91 14.81
CA ASP A 38 19.87 -0.27 14.02
C ASP A 38 19.32 -0.20 12.58
N LEU A 39 19.83 -1.11 11.74
CA LEU A 39 19.23 -1.44 10.45
C LEU A 39 18.66 -2.85 10.50
N LEU A 40 17.36 -3.00 10.23
CA LEU A 40 16.73 -4.29 10.01
C LEU A 40 17.00 -4.73 8.57
N LEU A 41 17.79 -5.80 8.40
CA LEU A 41 17.95 -6.47 7.12
C LEU A 41 16.77 -7.42 6.88
N VAL A 42 16.03 -7.18 5.80
CA VAL A 42 14.97 -8.08 5.33
C VAL A 42 15.38 -8.65 3.98
N GLU A 43 15.42 -9.98 3.88
CA GLU A 43 15.65 -10.71 2.64
C GLU A 43 14.35 -11.33 2.15
N ILE A 44 13.93 -10.97 0.93
CA ILE A 44 12.67 -11.44 0.35
C ILE A 44 12.93 -12.79 -0.30
N MET A 45 12.69 -13.87 0.43
CA MET A 45 12.99 -15.23 -0.04
C MET A 45 12.04 -15.69 -1.15
N ASP A 46 10.74 -15.44 -0.98
CA ASP A 46 9.70 -15.73 -1.96
C ASP A 46 8.42 -14.93 -1.62
N VAL A 47 7.59 -14.68 -2.64
CA VAL A 47 6.26 -14.08 -2.49
C VAL A 47 5.34 -14.77 -3.50
N GLN A 48 4.21 -15.28 -3.04
CA GLN A 48 3.27 -16.04 -3.87
C GLN A 48 1.84 -15.58 -3.58
N PRO A 49 0.95 -15.53 -4.59
CA PRO A 49 -0.47 -15.33 -4.36
C PRO A 49 -1.07 -16.53 -3.62
N PHE A 50 -2.22 -16.31 -2.98
CA PHE A 50 -3.00 -17.40 -2.42
C PHE A 50 -3.48 -18.37 -3.50
N GLN A 51 -3.36 -19.67 -3.23
CA GLN A 51 -3.67 -20.71 -4.21
C GLN A 51 -5.17 -20.78 -4.55
N ASP A 52 -6.03 -20.46 -3.59
CA ASP A 52 -7.48 -20.39 -3.72
C ASP A 52 -7.97 -19.06 -4.32
N GLN A 53 -7.08 -18.07 -4.43
CA GLN A 53 -7.35 -16.77 -5.06
C GLN A 53 -6.26 -16.39 -6.07
N PRO A 54 -6.09 -17.17 -7.15
CA PRO A 54 -5.03 -16.96 -8.14
C PRO A 54 -5.41 -15.85 -9.13
N TRP A 55 -5.80 -14.69 -8.62
CA TRP A 55 -6.16 -13.53 -9.42
C TRP A 55 -5.84 -12.22 -8.68
N GLY A 56 -5.73 -11.13 -9.44
CA GLY A 56 -5.63 -9.78 -8.90
C GLY A 56 -6.33 -8.79 -9.81
N PHE A 57 -6.32 -7.51 -9.43
CA PHE A 57 -6.96 -6.46 -10.21
C PHE A 57 -6.03 -5.28 -10.42
N THR A 58 -6.27 -4.55 -11.50
CA THR A 58 -5.78 -3.19 -11.70
C THR A 58 -6.96 -2.25 -11.78
N GLY A 59 -6.84 -1.09 -11.14
CA GLY A 59 -7.85 -0.04 -11.15
C GLY A 59 -7.34 1.28 -11.71
N VAL A 60 -8.21 2.01 -12.38
CA VAL A 60 -8.15 3.47 -12.46
C VAL A 60 -9.19 3.98 -11.48
N PHE A 61 -8.79 4.78 -10.50
CA PHE A 61 -9.75 5.40 -9.58
C PHE A 61 -10.48 6.55 -10.26
N ASP A 62 -11.73 6.76 -9.85
CA ASP A 62 -12.46 7.98 -10.24
C ASP A 62 -11.72 9.21 -9.70
N ARG A 63 -11.70 10.29 -10.48
CA ARG A 63 -11.05 11.55 -10.09
C ARG A 63 -11.57 12.09 -8.76
N ASN A 64 -12.84 11.84 -8.44
CA ASN A 64 -13.44 12.31 -7.19
C ASN A 64 -13.25 11.32 -6.03
N ASN A 65 -12.77 10.10 -6.30
CA ASN A 65 -12.51 9.08 -5.28
C ASN A 65 -11.12 8.44 -5.47
N GLY A 66 -10.07 9.23 -5.20
CA GLY A 66 -8.68 8.79 -5.24
C GLY A 66 -7.88 9.46 -6.35
N GLY A 67 -8.43 9.50 -7.57
CA GLY A 67 -7.75 10.04 -8.74
C GLY A 67 -6.49 9.27 -9.12
N GLY A 68 -5.61 9.92 -9.89
CA GLY A 68 -4.38 9.29 -10.35
C GLY A 68 -3.61 10.17 -11.31
N PHE A 69 -2.45 9.69 -11.77
CA PHE A 69 -1.56 10.49 -12.61
C PHE A 69 -2.19 11.00 -13.91
N LEU A 70 -3.13 10.24 -14.49
CA LEU A 70 -3.82 10.57 -15.75
C LEU A 70 -5.31 10.85 -15.55
N ASP A 71 -5.76 11.23 -14.36
CA ASP A 71 -7.18 11.44 -14.05
C ASP A 71 -7.83 12.63 -14.79
N GLU A 72 -7.04 13.50 -15.40
CA GLU A 72 -7.51 14.53 -16.33
C GLU A 72 -7.91 13.96 -17.70
N ILE A 73 -7.28 12.84 -18.11
CA ILE A 73 -7.53 12.18 -19.40
C ILE A 73 -8.51 11.02 -19.22
N TYR A 74 -8.38 10.28 -18.12
CA TYR A 74 -9.23 9.13 -17.76
C TYR A 74 -9.88 9.38 -16.39
N PRO A 75 -10.92 10.23 -16.31
CA PRO A 75 -11.48 10.69 -15.03
C PRO A 75 -12.38 9.67 -14.34
N SER A 76 -12.85 8.65 -15.08
CA SER A 76 -13.81 7.66 -14.59
C SER A 76 -13.12 6.39 -14.12
N ALA A 77 -13.72 5.76 -13.11
CA ALA A 77 -13.22 4.48 -12.63
C ALA A 77 -13.21 3.40 -13.73
N ALA A 78 -12.16 2.59 -13.75
CA ALA A 78 -12.02 1.43 -14.63
C ALA A 78 -11.33 0.29 -13.90
N LYS A 79 -11.58 -0.95 -14.34
CA LYS A 79 -10.99 -2.15 -13.74
C LYS A 79 -10.58 -3.16 -14.79
N ALA A 80 -9.45 -3.82 -14.57
CA ALA A 80 -9.05 -5.03 -15.28
C ALA A 80 -8.65 -6.11 -14.29
N ILE A 81 -9.27 -7.28 -14.41
CA ILE A 81 -8.89 -8.48 -13.66
C ILE A 81 -7.80 -9.28 -14.38
N TRP A 82 -6.89 -9.84 -13.60
CA TRP A 82 -5.75 -10.64 -14.02
C TRP A 82 -5.79 -12.00 -13.36
N ASP A 83 -5.75 -13.05 -14.17
CA ASP A 83 -5.69 -14.43 -13.71
C ASP A 83 -4.23 -14.90 -13.70
N PHE A 84 -3.82 -15.58 -12.64
CA PHE A 84 -2.44 -16.04 -12.43
C PHE A 84 -2.30 -17.52 -12.77
N GLU A 85 -1.28 -17.85 -13.56
CA GLU A 85 -0.93 -19.21 -13.97
C GLU A 85 0.57 -19.43 -13.73
N GLY A 86 0.90 -19.98 -12.56
CA GLY A 86 2.29 -20.10 -12.10
C GLY A 86 2.93 -18.72 -12.00
N ILE A 87 4.01 -18.49 -12.76
CA ILE A 87 4.70 -17.19 -12.79
C ILE A 87 4.09 -16.21 -13.81
N TYR A 88 3.09 -16.60 -14.59
CA TYR A 88 2.50 -15.77 -15.63
C TYR A 88 1.14 -15.21 -15.21
N CYS A 89 0.71 -14.12 -15.86
CA CYS A 89 -0.66 -13.66 -15.79
C CYS A 89 -1.21 -13.26 -17.15
N THR A 90 -2.55 -13.27 -17.26
CA THR A 90 -3.32 -12.81 -18.42
C THR A 90 -4.54 -12.03 -17.95
N SER A 91 -5.10 -11.16 -18.79
CA SER A 91 -6.36 -10.48 -18.48
C SER A 91 -7.40 -10.73 -19.56
N ARG A 92 -8.61 -11.12 -19.15
CA ARG A 92 -9.77 -11.19 -20.06
C ARG A 92 -10.17 -9.82 -20.64
N HIS A 93 -9.77 -8.74 -19.99
CA HIS A 93 -10.04 -7.36 -20.42
C HIS A 93 -8.98 -6.82 -21.38
N ILE A 94 -7.82 -7.47 -21.46
CA ILE A 94 -6.69 -7.04 -22.31
C ILE A 94 -6.20 -8.24 -23.12
N PRO A 95 -6.90 -8.57 -24.23
CA PRO A 95 -6.61 -9.75 -25.03
C PRO A 95 -5.19 -9.72 -25.63
N GLY A 96 -4.58 -10.91 -25.73
CA GLY A 96 -3.25 -11.07 -26.33
C GLY A 96 -2.07 -10.70 -25.43
N VAL A 97 -2.32 -10.30 -24.17
CA VAL A 97 -1.27 -9.99 -23.21
C VAL A 97 -1.06 -11.15 -22.24
N LYS A 98 0.17 -11.68 -22.24
CA LYS A 98 0.69 -12.63 -21.24
C LYS A 98 2.11 -12.24 -20.87
N PHE A 99 2.41 -12.12 -19.58
CA PHE A 99 3.77 -11.82 -19.11
C PHE A 99 4.08 -12.49 -17.78
N ALA A 100 5.37 -12.62 -17.46
CA ALA A 100 5.83 -13.14 -16.19
C ALA A 100 5.77 -12.05 -15.10
N GLY A 101 5.25 -12.40 -13.92
CA GLY A 101 5.16 -11.51 -12.78
C GLY A 101 6.52 -11.13 -12.21
N LEU A 102 6.69 -9.86 -11.88
CA LEU A 102 7.77 -9.38 -11.03
C LEU A 102 7.17 -9.17 -9.64
N ILE A 103 7.02 -10.26 -8.89
CA ILE A 103 6.25 -10.27 -7.64
C ILE A 103 7.02 -9.54 -6.53
N HIS A 104 6.38 -8.56 -5.90
CA HIS A 104 6.99 -7.74 -4.85
C HIS A 104 5.93 -7.16 -3.89
N PRO A 105 6.30 -6.88 -2.63
CA PRO A 105 5.52 -6.00 -1.75
C PRO A 105 5.59 -4.54 -2.21
N GLY A 106 4.43 -3.87 -2.28
CA GLY A 106 4.34 -2.41 -2.40
C GLY A 106 4.74 -1.72 -1.09
N ILE A 107 4.35 -2.31 0.04
CA ILE A 107 4.59 -1.78 1.39
C ILE A 107 5.45 -2.71 2.22
N LEU A 108 6.56 -2.16 2.73
CA LEU A 108 7.33 -2.75 3.82
C LEU A 108 8.06 -1.67 4.63
N GLY A 109 8.06 -1.79 5.95
CA GLY A 109 8.69 -0.79 6.80
C GLY A 109 8.66 -1.13 8.29
N CYS A 110 9.51 -0.44 9.05
CA CYS A 110 9.52 -0.45 10.50
C CYS A 110 8.58 0.63 11.07
N ALA A 111 8.13 0.49 12.31
CA ALA A 111 7.32 1.54 12.94
C ALA A 111 8.17 2.80 13.18
N PRO A 112 7.59 4.00 13.01
CA PRO A 112 8.27 5.25 13.38
C PRO A 112 8.37 5.40 14.89
N SER A 113 9.32 6.23 15.33
CA SER A 113 9.27 6.81 16.68
C SER A 113 8.16 7.88 16.75
N ALA A 114 7.78 8.29 17.96
CA ALA A 114 6.83 9.38 18.15
C ALA A 114 7.30 10.70 17.49
N GLU A 115 8.61 10.97 17.50
CA GLU A 115 9.20 12.15 16.85
C GLU A 115 9.06 12.08 15.33
N VAL A 116 9.38 10.93 14.73
CA VAL A 116 9.26 10.71 13.28
C VAL A 116 7.79 10.81 12.85
N LEU A 117 6.87 10.21 13.60
CA LEU A 117 5.43 10.33 13.34
C LEU A 117 4.95 11.79 13.43
N SER A 118 5.36 12.52 14.46
CA SER A 118 5.01 13.93 14.63
C SER A 118 5.56 14.79 13.47
N MET A 119 6.77 14.49 12.98
CA MET A 119 7.35 15.17 11.83
C MET A 119 6.51 14.94 10.56
N TRP A 120 6.07 13.71 10.32
CA TRP A 120 5.22 13.37 9.16
C TRP A 120 3.90 14.12 9.19
N ASN A 121 3.18 14.03 10.31
CA ASN A 121 1.88 14.70 10.49
C ASN A 121 2.02 16.22 10.33
N LYS A 122 3.09 16.81 10.87
CA LYS A 122 3.36 18.24 10.74
C LYS A 122 3.58 18.63 9.27
N ARG A 123 4.54 18.01 8.57
CA ARG A 123 4.89 18.42 7.20
C ARG A 123 3.75 18.17 6.20
N GLU A 124 3.01 17.06 6.37
CA GLU A 124 1.88 16.73 5.49
C GLU A 124 0.68 17.64 5.80
N GLY A 125 0.44 17.97 7.07
CA GLY A 125 -0.55 18.97 7.47
C GLY A 125 -0.24 20.37 6.95
N GLU A 126 1.02 20.80 7.02
CA GLU A 126 1.48 22.08 6.46
C GLU A 126 1.30 22.12 4.93
N LEU A 127 1.59 21.01 4.24
CA LEU A 127 1.34 20.89 2.80
C LEU A 127 -0.16 21.02 2.46
N ILE A 128 -1.03 20.35 3.22
CA ILE A 128 -2.49 20.46 3.06
C ILE A 128 -2.94 21.91 3.28
N ALA A 129 -2.48 22.56 4.35
CA ALA A 129 -2.85 23.93 4.68
C ALA A 129 -2.37 24.96 3.63
N ALA A 130 -1.21 24.72 3.01
CA ALA A 130 -0.67 25.57 1.96
C ALA A 130 -1.26 25.30 0.56
N ASN A 131 -1.97 24.18 0.38
CA ASN A 131 -2.48 23.75 -0.91
C ASN A 131 -3.58 24.69 -1.43
N LYS A 132 -3.46 25.09 -2.70
CA LYS A 132 -4.45 25.90 -3.42
C LYS A 132 -5.06 25.18 -4.62
N LEU A 133 -4.64 23.94 -4.87
CA LEU A 133 -5.16 23.12 -5.96
C LEU A 133 -6.49 22.50 -5.55
N GLU A 134 -7.34 22.21 -6.53
CA GLU A 134 -8.62 21.50 -6.34
C GLU A 134 -8.46 19.99 -6.07
N ARG A 135 -7.21 19.51 -5.91
CA ARG A 135 -6.89 18.10 -5.63
C ARG A 135 -6.27 17.91 -4.26
N LYS A 136 -6.50 16.74 -3.66
CA LYS A 136 -5.85 16.31 -2.41
C LYS A 136 -4.36 16.10 -2.66
N VAL A 137 -3.51 16.69 -1.82
CA VAL A 137 -2.03 16.61 -1.94
C VAL A 137 -1.37 15.75 -0.88
N ALA A 138 -2.06 15.48 0.23
CA ALA A 138 -1.71 14.52 1.26
C ALA A 138 -2.99 14.09 2.00
N LEU A 139 -2.88 13.07 2.85
CA LEU A 139 -3.99 12.55 3.64
C LEU A 139 -3.64 12.65 5.13
N PRO A 140 -4.40 13.41 5.93
CA PRO A 140 -4.17 13.50 7.38
C PRO A 140 -4.55 12.16 8.06
N PRO A 141 -4.25 12.00 9.37
CA PRO A 141 -4.83 10.94 10.18
C PRO A 141 -6.36 10.82 9.98
N GLU A 142 -6.85 9.60 9.92
CA GLU A 142 -8.24 9.28 9.58
C GLU A 142 -8.81 8.26 10.58
N PRO A 143 -9.59 8.68 11.59
CA PRO A 143 -10.07 7.79 12.64
C PRO A 143 -11.19 6.84 12.19
N GLN A 144 -11.92 7.13 11.10
CA GLN A 144 -13.14 6.39 10.74
C GLN A 144 -12.91 4.89 10.54
N SER A 145 -11.80 4.52 9.90
CA SER A 145 -11.47 3.15 9.50
C SER A 145 -10.12 2.67 10.02
N ALA A 146 -9.58 3.35 11.04
CA ALA A 146 -8.30 2.99 11.63
C ALA A 146 -8.39 1.61 12.31
N HIS A 147 -7.49 0.70 11.93
CA HIS A 147 -7.39 -0.63 12.52
C HIS A 147 -6.07 -0.77 13.28
N ALA A 148 -6.14 -0.72 14.61
CA ALA A 148 -4.97 -0.74 15.49
C ALA A 148 -4.53 -2.15 15.95
N GLY A 149 -4.95 -3.19 15.23
CA GLY A 149 -4.60 -4.58 15.56
C GLY A 149 -5.27 -5.03 16.86
N SER A 150 -4.48 -5.57 17.78
CA SER A 150 -4.93 -6.05 19.09
C SER A 150 -4.84 -4.99 20.20
N ALA A 151 -4.70 -3.71 19.84
CA ALA A 151 -4.60 -2.63 20.81
C ALA A 151 -5.90 -2.46 21.62
N ASP A 152 -5.79 -1.94 22.84
CA ASP A 152 -6.95 -1.57 23.64
C ASP A 152 -7.69 -0.36 23.05
N GLU A 153 -8.87 -0.04 23.59
CA GLU A 153 -9.74 1.04 23.10
C GLU A 153 -9.03 2.41 23.14
N ALA A 154 -8.33 2.71 24.23
CA ALA A 154 -7.65 3.98 24.41
C ALA A 154 -6.52 4.16 23.38
N THR A 155 -5.73 3.11 23.15
CA THR A 155 -4.66 3.09 22.16
C THR A 155 -5.23 3.14 20.75
N SER A 156 -6.30 2.40 20.47
CA SER A 156 -6.98 2.40 19.17
C SER A 156 -7.51 3.78 18.80
N LYS A 157 -8.13 4.47 19.76
CA LYS A 157 -8.57 5.86 19.58
C LYS A 157 -7.40 6.79 19.26
N LYS A 158 -6.31 6.69 20.02
CA LYS A 158 -5.10 7.49 19.77
C LYS A 158 -4.49 7.21 18.39
N VAL A 159 -4.45 5.94 17.96
CA VAL A 159 -4.01 5.57 16.61
C VAL A 159 -4.91 6.19 15.54
N GLY A 160 -6.23 6.23 15.75
CA GLY A 160 -7.13 6.91 14.82
C GLY A 160 -6.90 8.42 14.72
N GLU A 161 -6.61 9.07 15.85
CA GLU A 161 -6.44 10.53 15.93
C GLU A 161 -5.06 11.01 15.44
N GLU A 162 -4.00 10.22 15.68
CA GLU A 162 -2.61 10.63 15.44
C GLU A 162 -1.88 9.75 14.40
N GLY A 163 -2.41 8.58 14.07
CA GLY A 163 -1.77 7.61 13.18
C GLY A 163 -1.72 8.10 11.74
N ALA A 164 -0.51 8.16 11.19
CA ALA A 164 -0.30 8.56 9.80
C ALA A 164 -0.88 7.51 8.84
N ARG A 165 -1.49 7.97 7.75
CA ARG A 165 -1.94 7.09 6.66
C ARG A 165 -0.76 6.35 6.05
N THR A 166 -0.99 5.09 5.64
CA THR A 166 0.01 4.25 4.97
C THR A 166 0.10 4.51 3.45
N VAL A 167 -0.55 5.55 2.95
CA VAL A 167 -0.60 5.87 1.51
C VAL A 167 0.74 6.31 0.94
N PRO A 168 1.45 7.31 1.51
CA PRO A 168 2.76 7.69 0.98
C PRO A 168 3.86 6.78 1.53
N GLY A 169 4.81 6.42 0.66
CA GLY A 169 6.13 5.98 1.10
C GLY A 169 6.86 7.12 1.79
N ARG A 170 7.57 6.81 2.88
CA ARG A 170 8.31 7.81 3.65
C ARG A 170 9.76 7.33 3.77
N PRO A 171 10.74 8.12 3.31
CA PRO A 171 12.14 7.66 3.21
C PRO A 171 12.72 7.27 4.57
N GLU A 172 12.17 7.79 5.67
CA GLU A 172 12.66 7.53 7.01
C GLU A 172 12.43 6.07 7.47
N HIS A 173 11.44 5.36 6.93
CA HIS A 173 11.11 4.00 7.40
C HIS A 173 10.78 2.99 6.29
N GLY A 174 10.80 3.41 5.03
CA GLY A 174 10.24 2.66 3.91
C GLY A 174 8.75 2.96 3.72
N GLY A 175 7.90 2.01 4.10
CA GLY A 175 6.46 2.11 3.93
C GLY A 175 6.06 1.84 2.47
N ASN A 176 5.14 2.63 1.93
CA ASN A 176 4.61 2.46 0.58
C ASN A 176 5.54 2.99 -0.51
N CYS A 177 6.66 2.30 -0.73
CA CYS A 177 7.66 2.71 -1.69
C CYS A 177 7.30 2.31 -3.13
N ASP A 178 6.49 1.27 -3.33
CA ASP A 178 6.07 0.82 -4.67
C ASP A 178 7.24 0.51 -5.63
N ILE A 179 8.36 0.01 -5.09
CA ILE A 179 9.57 -0.28 -5.88
C ILE A 179 9.47 -1.72 -6.42
N LYS A 180 9.12 -1.87 -7.69
CA LYS A 180 8.98 -3.20 -8.33
C LYS A 180 10.23 -4.08 -8.27
N ASN A 181 11.42 -3.47 -8.19
CA ASN A 181 12.70 -4.18 -8.10
C ASN A 181 12.98 -4.70 -6.68
N LEU A 182 12.15 -4.33 -5.69
CA LEU A 182 12.17 -4.90 -4.36
C LEU A 182 11.40 -6.23 -4.33
N SER A 183 11.79 -7.12 -5.24
CA SER A 183 11.14 -8.41 -5.49
C SER A 183 11.86 -9.55 -4.78
N ARG A 184 11.38 -10.78 -5.02
CA ARG A 184 12.08 -12.01 -4.64
C ARG A 184 13.59 -11.94 -4.94
N GLY A 185 14.40 -12.35 -3.96
CA GLY A 185 15.86 -12.31 -3.99
C GLY A 185 16.48 -10.99 -3.55
N SER A 186 15.69 -9.93 -3.39
CA SER A 186 16.20 -8.64 -2.93
C SER A 186 16.44 -8.63 -1.42
N LYS A 187 17.42 -7.83 -1.01
CA LYS A 187 17.72 -7.49 0.37
C LYS A 187 17.47 -5.99 0.57
N VAL A 188 16.76 -5.63 1.63
CA VAL A 188 16.49 -4.25 2.01
C VAL A 188 16.91 -4.00 3.45
N TYR A 189 17.43 -2.81 3.70
CA TYR A 189 17.88 -2.36 5.00
C TYR A 189 16.95 -1.25 5.47
N LEU A 190 16.19 -1.50 6.53
CA LEU A 190 15.19 -0.58 7.06
C LEU A 190 15.68 0.06 8.36
N PRO A 191 15.62 1.39 8.50
CA PRO A 191 15.95 2.05 9.77
C PRO A 191 15.02 1.61 10.90
N VAL A 192 15.59 1.30 12.06
CA VAL A 192 14.86 0.98 13.28
C VAL A 192 14.70 2.24 14.13
N HIS A 193 13.47 2.59 14.47
CA HIS A 193 13.15 3.79 15.27
C HIS A 193 12.59 3.49 16.66
N VAL A 194 12.19 2.24 16.90
CA VAL A 194 11.61 1.77 18.16
C VAL A 194 12.15 0.38 18.49
N ASP A 195 12.14 0.02 19.77
CA ASP A 195 12.50 -1.32 20.23
C ASP A 195 11.67 -2.39 19.51
N GLY A 196 12.36 -3.45 19.08
CA GLY A 196 11.74 -4.55 18.34
C GLY A 196 11.46 -4.27 16.87
N ALA A 197 11.82 -3.08 16.35
CA ALA A 197 11.58 -2.57 14.99
C ALA A 197 10.11 -2.45 14.55
N LYS A 198 9.24 -3.36 15.00
CA LYS A 198 7.81 -3.42 14.69
C LYS A 198 7.58 -3.43 13.17
N PHE A 199 8.23 -4.36 12.50
CA PHE A 199 8.20 -4.51 11.04
C PHE A 199 6.80 -4.88 10.54
N SER A 200 6.33 -4.27 9.46
CA SER A 200 5.06 -4.62 8.81
C SER A 200 5.23 -4.69 7.30
N VAL A 201 4.41 -5.52 6.64
CA VAL A 201 4.44 -5.74 5.19
C VAL A 201 3.02 -5.93 4.66
N GLY A 202 2.77 -5.52 3.42
CA GLY A 202 1.49 -5.71 2.75
C GLY A 202 1.52 -5.17 1.34
N ASP A 203 0.31 -5.01 0.77
CA ASP A 203 0.14 -4.45 -0.57
C ASP A 203 0.92 -5.23 -1.64
N LEU A 204 0.69 -6.54 -1.68
CA LEU A 204 1.45 -7.44 -2.55
C LEU A 204 1.03 -7.28 -4.00
N HIS A 205 2.01 -7.10 -4.87
CA HIS A 205 1.84 -6.97 -6.31
C HIS A 205 2.36 -8.19 -7.04
N PHE A 206 1.56 -8.74 -7.96
CA PHE A 206 2.05 -9.73 -8.92
C PHE A 206 3.06 -9.11 -9.91
N SER A 207 2.86 -7.85 -10.27
CA SER A 207 3.75 -7.06 -11.14
C SER A 207 3.39 -5.57 -11.05
N ARG A 208 4.27 -4.69 -11.51
CA ARG A 208 4.03 -3.23 -11.62
C ARG A 208 4.94 -2.59 -12.66
N MET A 209 4.47 -1.55 -13.36
CA MET A 209 5.29 -0.77 -14.29
C MET A 209 5.97 0.43 -13.58
N LEU A 210 7.08 0.95 -14.13
CA LEU A 210 7.79 2.12 -13.57
C LEU A 210 6.93 3.38 -13.74
N SER A 211 6.84 4.19 -12.68
CA SER A 211 5.96 5.37 -12.51
C SER A 211 4.49 5.04 -12.20
N VAL A 212 3.94 5.74 -11.20
CA VAL A 212 2.60 5.55 -10.63
C VAL A 212 1.54 6.14 -11.56
N ALA A 213 1.37 5.56 -12.75
CA ALA A 213 0.38 6.01 -13.74
C ALA A 213 -0.31 4.84 -14.44
N PRO A 214 -1.66 4.76 -14.43
CA PRO A 214 -2.55 5.01 -13.29
C PRO A 214 -2.15 4.13 -12.08
N LEU A 215 -2.95 4.01 -11.03
CA LEU A 215 -2.66 3.13 -9.89
C LEU A 215 -2.81 1.64 -10.31
N ILE A 216 -1.98 1.22 -11.26
CA ILE A 216 -1.83 -0.16 -11.76
C ILE A 216 -0.94 -0.87 -10.76
N SER A 217 -1.49 -1.12 -9.59
CA SER A 217 -1.11 -2.26 -8.78
C SER A 217 -1.87 -3.48 -9.30
N PHE A 218 -1.26 -4.67 -9.22
CA PHE A 218 -1.99 -5.94 -9.24
C PHE A 218 -2.14 -6.41 -7.80
N ASP A 219 -3.09 -5.81 -7.08
CA ASP A 219 -3.38 -6.14 -5.70
C ASP A 219 -3.91 -7.58 -5.63
N THR A 220 -3.26 -8.39 -4.80
CA THR A 220 -3.74 -9.73 -4.44
C THR A 220 -4.52 -9.65 -3.13
N PRO A 221 -5.67 -10.34 -3.00
CA PRO A 221 -6.35 -10.45 -1.73
C PRO A 221 -5.41 -11.06 -0.67
N ILE A 222 -5.46 -10.55 0.57
CA ILE A 222 -4.83 -11.17 1.74
C ILE A 222 -5.91 -11.94 2.51
#